data_AF-A0A0D0Y338-F1
#
_entry.id   AF-A0A0D0Y338-F1
#
_cell.length_a   1.000
_cell.length_b   1.000
_cell.length_c   1.000
_cell.angle_alpha   90.00
_cell.angle_beta   90.00
_cell.angle_gamma   90.00
#
_symmetry.space_group_name_H-M   'P 1'
#
loop_
_entity.id
_entity.type
_entity.pdbx_description
1 polymer ?
#
loop_
_entity_poly.entity_id
_entity_poly.type
_entity_poly.pdbx_seq_one_letter_code
_entity_poly.pdbx_strand_id
1 'polypeptide(L)'
;MTKYIYETTLANLTESAQKKSFAKIKAKLNQPEYILATKSFEPDSYIYQTELDIVSRVINMYDYFQGIVATPIKKLHVHSPELFDHRVLKIVSISPQQSDIYQNGQKIAEVNVASKTTQLVNTITWLNAMGEPASRDFYDSRGFKSSTQYFHLNGNLGHQVMFNLTGQPKMEIITMAIEEQEQVTGYKLLDYQGDDYLFANEAELWQFFQAELANNE
;
A
#
# COMPACT_ATOMS: atom_id res chain seq x y z
N MET A 1 -8.63 -9.11 26.95
CA MET A 1 -7.68 -9.83 26.10
C MET A 1 -8.22 -9.80 24.70
N THR A 2 -7.46 -9.21 23.79
CA THR A 2 -7.82 -9.09 22.37
C THR A 2 -7.59 -10.45 21.72
N LYS A 3 -8.30 -10.73 20.62
CA LYS A 3 -8.21 -12.00 19.88
C LYS A 3 -8.06 -11.70 18.41
N TYR A 4 -6.95 -12.14 17.83
CA TYR A 4 -6.68 -11.89 16.43
C TYR A 4 -7.20 -13.02 15.54
N ILE A 5 -7.87 -12.65 14.45
CA ILE A 5 -8.18 -13.52 13.32
C ILE A 5 -7.17 -13.19 12.23
N TYR A 6 -6.43 -14.17 11.73
CA TYR A 6 -5.38 -13.93 10.74
C TYR A 6 -5.86 -14.26 9.34
N GLU A 7 -5.70 -13.31 8.42
CA GLU A 7 -6.01 -13.47 7.00
C GLU A 7 -4.89 -12.92 6.12
N THR A 8 -4.91 -13.29 4.84
CA THR A 8 -3.90 -12.78 3.90
C THR A 8 -4.19 -11.35 3.47
N THR A 9 -5.36 -11.13 2.87
CA THR A 9 -5.76 -9.89 2.18
C THR A 9 -7.25 -9.63 2.39
N LEU A 10 -7.65 -8.35 2.43
CA LEU A 10 -9.06 -7.96 2.46
C LEU A 10 -9.73 -8.05 1.09
N ALA A 11 -9.01 -7.82 0.00
CA ALA A 11 -9.57 -7.83 -1.36
C ALA A 11 -10.33 -9.15 -1.64
N ASN A 12 -9.72 -10.29 -1.26
CA ASN A 12 -10.31 -11.62 -1.41
C ASN A 12 -11.65 -11.77 -0.68
N LEU A 13 -11.83 -11.10 0.46
CA LEU A 13 -13.07 -11.20 1.26
C LEU A 13 -14.25 -10.46 0.61
N THR A 14 -13.98 -9.56 -0.34
CA THR A 14 -15.01 -8.87 -1.13
C THR A 14 -15.50 -9.70 -2.32
N GLU A 15 -14.79 -10.77 -2.69
CA GLU A 15 -15.16 -11.61 -3.82
C GLU A 15 -16.39 -12.47 -3.51
N SER A 16 -17.27 -12.63 -4.51
CA SER A 16 -18.51 -13.41 -4.34
C SER A 16 -18.26 -14.87 -3.94
N ALA A 17 -17.15 -15.46 -4.38
CA ALA A 17 -16.76 -16.82 -4.02
C ALA A 17 -16.43 -16.97 -2.52
N GLN A 18 -15.99 -15.90 -1.86
CA GLN A 18 -15.51 -15.92 -0.48
C GLN A 18 -16.56 -15.48 0.56
N LYS A 19 -17.76 -15.06 0.13
CA LYS A 19 -18.83 -14.56 1.02
C LYS A 19 -19.14 -15.46 2.21
N LYS A 20 -19.15 -16.79 2.02
CA LYS A 20 -19.38 -17.75 3.12
C LYS A 20 -18.24 -17.77 4.13
N SER A 21 -16.99 -17.61 3.70
CA SER A 21 -15.83 -17.50 4.57
C SER A 21 -15.90 -16.20 5.37
N PHE A 22 -16.12 -15.08 4.67
CA PHE A 22 -16.24 -13.78 5.30
C PHE A 22 -17.39 -13.71 6.32
N ALA A 23 -18.54 -14.33 6.06
CA ALA A 23 -19.66 -14.35 7.01
C ALA A 23 -19.27 -14.94 8.38
N LYS A 24 -18.41 -15.98 8.40
CA LYS A 24 -17.90 -16.55 9.65
C LYS A 24 -16.95 -15.61 10.38
N ILE A 25 -16.10 -14.90 9.62
CA ILE A 25 -15.19 -13.88 10.17
C ILE A 25 -16.00 -12.72 10.75
N LYS A 26 -16.96 -12.18 9.99
CA LYS A 26 -17.82 -11.07 10.40
C LYS A 26 -18.61 -11.40 11.67
N ALA A 27 -19.13 -12.62 11.79
CA ALA A 27 -19.80 -13.06 13.02
C ALA A 27 -18.90 -13.01 14.27
N LYS A 28 -17.59 -13.30 14.12
CA LYS A 28 -16.61 -13.12 15.20
C LYS A 28 -16.30 -11.64 15.44
N LEU A 29 -16.11 -10.85 14.39
CA LEU A 29 -15.82 -9.41 14.50
C LEU A 29 -16.95 -8.61 15.18
N ASN A 30 -18.18 -9.11 15.21
CA ASN A 30 -19.26 -8.50 16.00
C ASN A 30 -18.98 -8.50 17.52
N GLN A 31 -18.11 -9.38 18.01
CA GLN A 31 -17.68 -9.41 19.41
C GLN A 31 -16.48 -8.48 19.59
N PRO A 32 -16.48 -7.51 20.52
CA PRO A 32 -15.52 -6.39 20.60
C PRO A 32 -14.06 -6.83 20.79
N GLU A 33 -13.82 -8.01 21.34
CA GLU A 33 -12.47 -8.54 21.55
C GLU A 33 -11.78 -9.03 20.28
N TYR A 34 -12.48 -9.23 19.15
CA TYR A 34 -11.87 -9.79 17.94
C TYR A 34 -11.35 -8.72 16.97
N ILE A 35 -10.10 -8.81 16.53
CA ILE A 35 -9.56 -7.95 15.48
C ILE A 35 -9.10 -8.82 14.31
N LEU A 36 -9.35 -8.39 13.09
CA LEU A 36 -8.83 -9.02 11.88
C LEU A 36 -7.42 -8.48 11.60
N ALA A 37 -6.43 -9.34 11.64
CA ALA A 37 -5.05 -9.02 11.28
C ALA A 37 -4.77 -9.50 9.85
N THR A 38 -4.27 -8.63 8.98
CA THR A 38 -3.98 -8.94 7.57
C THR A 38 -2.52 -8.70 7.23
N LYS A 39 -1.95 -9.55 6.36
CA LYS A 39 -0.52 -9.50 6.04
C LYS A 39 -0.17 -8.82 4.72
N SER A 40 -1.07 -8.68 3.75
CA SER A 40 -0.74 -8.13 2.42
C SER A 40 -0.69 -6.60 2.40
N PHE A 41 0.22 -6.03 1.61
CA PHE A 41 0.26 -4.59 1.35
C PHE A 41 -0.87 -4.20 0.40
N GLU A 42 -1.83 -3.42 0.88
CA GLU A 42 -3.05 -3.06 0.14
C GLU A 42 -3.36 -1.56 0.32
N PRO A 43 -2.90 -0.67 -0.57
CA PRO A 43 -3.20 0.77 -0.49
C PRO A 43 -4.71 1.08 -0.50
N ASP A 44 -5.51 0.23 -1.15
CA ASP A 44 -6.96 0.34 -1.21
C ASP A 44 -7.67 -0.32 0.00
N SER A 45 -6.93 -0.79 1.02
CA SER A 45 -7.50 -1.56 2.14
C SER A 45 -8.66 -0.84 2.83
N TYR A 46 -8.58 0.48 3.02
CA TYR A 46 -9.64 1.26 3.66
C TYR A 46 -10.98 1.19 2.89
N ILE A 47 -10.93 1.12 1.55
CA ILE A 47 -12.13 0.95 0.71
C ILE A 47 -12.79 -0.39 1.00
N TYR A 48 -12.01 -1.47 1.06
CA TYR A 48 -12.52 -2.81 1.37
C TYR A 48 -13.07 -2.87 2.80
N GLN A 49 -12.40 -2.26 3.76
CA GLN A 49 -12.89 -2.20 5.14
C GLN A 49 -14.24 -1.49 5.25
N THR A 50 -14.43 -0.42 4.48
CA THR A 50 -15.71 0.32 4.42
C THR A 50 -16.80 -0.53 3.80
N GLU A 51 -16.52 -1.19 2.67
CA GLU A 51 -17.47 -2.08 1.98
C GLU A 51 -17.92 -3.26 2.86
N LEU A 52 -17.00 -3.78 3.67
CA LEU A 52 -17.24 -4.90 4.58
C LEU A 52 -17.83 -4.46 5.94
N ASP A 53 -17.85 -3.16 6.23
CA ASP A 53 -18.28 -2.56 7.50
C ASP A 53 -17.44 -3.02 8.70
N ILE A 54 -16.10 -2.87 8.58
CA ILE A 54 -15.10 -3.35 9.56
C ILE A 54 -13.93 -2.35 9.81
N VAL A 55 -14.06 -1.06 9.46
CA VAL A 55 -12.99 -0.03 9.47
C VAL A 55 -12.19 0.10 10.78
N SER A 56 -12.77 -0.23 11.93
CA SER A 56 -12.07 -0.19 13.23
C SER A 56 -11.68 -1.57 13.75
N ARG A 57 -11.95 -2.62 12.97
CA ARG A 57 -11.79 -4.02 13.35
C ARG A 57 -10.71 -4.72 12.54
N VAL A 58 -9.86 -3.95 11.87
CA VAL A 58 -8.74 -4.46 11.08
C VAL A 58 -7.44 -3.81 11.55
N ILE A 59 -6.38 -4.62 11.60
CA ILE A 59 -5.00 -4.16 11.73
C ILE A 59 -4.19 -4.80 10.59
N ASN A 60 -3.62 -3.97 9.73
CA ASN A 60 -2.75 -4.46 8.65
C ASN A 60 -1.29 -4.38 9.10
N MET A 61 -0.50 -5.40 8.78
CA MET A 61 0.92 -5.47 9.15
C MET A 61 1.71 -4.25 8.65
N TYR A 62 1.52 -3.87 7.39
CA TYR A 62 2.23 -2.73 6.81
C TYR A 62 1.75 -1.41 7.41
N ASP A 63 0.43 -1.25 7.63
CA ASP A 63 -0.10 -0.08 8.33
C ASP A 63 0.45 0.06 9.76
N TYR A 64 0.62 -1.05 10.47
CA TYR A 64 1.19 -1.09 11.81
C TYR A 64 2.63 -0.58 11.80
N PHE A 65 3.48 -1.14 10.93
CA PHE A 65 4.90 -0.73 10.85
C PHE A 65 5.10 0.67 10.26
N GLN A 66 4.21 1.14 9.39
CA GLN A 66 4.20 2.52 8.91
C GLN A 66 3.65 3.50 9.96
N GLY A 67 3.03 3.02 11.04
CA GLY A 67 2.44 3.85 12.10
C GLY A 67 1.17 4.58 11.65
N ILE A 68 0.36 3.96 10.78
CA ILE A 68 -0.78 4.60 10.09
C ILE A 68 -2.14 3.95 10.35
N VAL A 69 -2.25 3.03 11.31
CA VAL A 69 -3.50 2.28 11.62
C VAL A 69 -4.70 3.21 11.84
N ALA A 70 -4.54 4.32 12.58
CA ALA A 70 -5.61 5.26 12.91
C ALA A 70 -5.49 6.59 12.14
N THR A 71 -5.31 6.52 10.82
CA THR A 71 -5.09 7.71 9.98
C THR A 71 -6.38 8.39 9.54
N PRO A 72 -6.50 9.73 9.67
CA PRO A 72 -7.59 10.49 9.09
C PRO A 72 -7.62 10.42 7.56
N ILE A 73 -8.83 10.38 6.99
CA ILE A 73 -9.02 10.28 5.54
C ILE A 73 -9.01 11.68 4.92
N LYS A 74 -8.23 11.83 3.86
CA LYS A 74 -8.23 12.99 2.97
C LYS A 74 -8.29 12.50 1.52
N LYS A 75 -9.45 12.58 0.87
CA LYS A 75 -9.57 12.14 -0.53
C LYS A 75 -8.63 12.92 -1.44
N LEU A 76 -7.65 12.23 -2.02
CA LEU A 76 -6.67 12.80 -2.94
C LEU A 76 -7.06 12.45 -4.37
N HIS A 77 -7.43 13.47 -5.16
CA HIS A 77 -7.90 13.28 -6.52
C HIS A 77 -6.75 13.46 -7.52
N VAL A 78 -6.83 12.81 -8.68
CA VAL A 78 -5.82 12.91 -9.77
C VAL A 78 -5.54 14.37 -10.17
N HIS A 79 -6.55 15.22 -10.14
CA HIS A 79 -6.45 16.65 -10.45
C HIS A 79 -6.20 17.54 -9.22
N SER A 80 -5.78 16.97 -8.09
CA SER A 80 -5.46 17.76 -6.91
C SER A 80 -4.15 18.55 -7.14
N PRO A 81 -4.12 19.86 -6.82
CA PRO A 81 -2.91 20.67 -6.95
C PRO A 81 -1.79 20.26 -5.98
N GLU A 82 -2.11 19.38 -5.02
CA GLU A 82 -1.16 18.75 -4.11
C GLU A 82 -0.28 17.69 -4.79
N LEU A 83 -0.75 17.09 -5.89
CA LEU A 83 0.00 16.12 -6.68
C LEU A 83 0.82 16.79 -7.78
N PHE A 84 0.21 17.77 -8.47
CA PHE A 84 0.77 18.35 -9.67
C PHE A 84 0.60 19.87 -9.69
N ASP A 85 1.67 20.59 -10.05
CA ASP A 85 1.57 22.02 -10.36
C ASP A 85 1.00 22.19 -11.77
N HIS A 86 -0.29 22.49 -11.86
CA HIS A 86 -1.02 22.65 -13.12
C HIS A 86 -0.53 23.82 -13.99
N ARG A 87 0.34 24.70 -13.48
CA ARG A 87 0.93 25.80 -14.28
C ARG A 87 2.02 25.29 -15.22
N VAL A 88 2.65 24.17 -14.87
CA VAL A 88 3.78 23.59 -15.62
C VAL A 88 3.48 22.17 -16.12
N LEU A 89 2.52 21.48 -15.49
CA LEU A 89 2.09 20.13 -15.86
C LEU A 89 0.70 20.13 -16.49
N LYS A 90 0.56 19.34 -17.55
CA LYS A 90 -0.72 19.09 -18.22
C LYS A 90 -1.18 17.66 -17.93
N ILE A 91 -2.40 17.52 -17.43
CA ILE A 91 -3.06 16.23 -17.19
C ILE A 91 -3.94 15.91 -18.40
N VAL A 92 -3.79 14.72 -18.98
CA VAL A 92 -4.59 14.23 -20.11
C VAL A 92 -5.27 12.94 -19.71
N SER A 93 -6.60 12.95 -19.61
CA SER A 93 -7.37 11.74 -19.33
C SER A 93 -7.37 10.80 -20.53
N ILE A 94 -6.89 9.57 -20.33
CA ILE A 94 -6.86 8.50 -21.35
C ILE A 94 -8.10 7.62 -21.23
N SER A 95 -8.51 7.32 -20.00
CA SER A 95 -9.71 6.56 -19.67
C SER A 95 -10.26 7.02 -18.30
N PRO A 96 -11.41 6.51 -17.84
CA PRO A 96 -11.89 6.80 -16.49
C PRO A 96 -10.95 6.30 -15.38
N GLN A 97 -10.03 5.38 -15.68
CA GLN A 97 -9.07 4.80 -14.73
C GLN A 97 -7.63 5.28 -14.93
N GLN A 98 -7.33 5.99 -16.01
CA GLN A 98 -5.96 6.33 -16.39
C GLN A 98 -5.86 7.76 -16.91
N SER A 99 -4.84 8.48 -16.45
CA SER A 99 -4.44 9.79 -16.98
C SER A 99 -2.94 9.84 -17.19
N ASP A 100 -2.52 10.59 -18.21
CA ASP A 100 -1.11 10.84 -18.51
C ASP A 100 -0.74 12.27 -18.09
N ILE A 101 0.48 12.43 -17.56
CA ILE A 101 1.03 13.71 -17.15
C ILE A 101 2.10 14.13 -18.15
N TYR A 102 1.98 15.35 -18.63
CA TYR A 102 2.91 15.95 -19.59
C TYR A 102 3.59 17.19 -19.02
N GLN A 103 4.87 17.35 -19.31
CA GLN A 103 5.64 18.56 -19.09
C GLN A 103 6.30 18.96 -20.40
N ASN A 104 6.08 20.20 -20.87
CA ASN A 104 6.65 20.71 -22.13
C ASN A 104 6.42 19.79 -23.35
N GLY A 105 5.28 19.08 -23.39
CA GLY A 105 4.92 18.16 -24.48
C GLY A 105 5.48 16.74 -24.35
N GLN A 106 6.35 16.47 -23.37
CA GLN A 106 6.84 15.12 -23.06
C GLN A 106 5.99 14.48 -21.97
N LYS A 107 5.63 13.20 -22.15
CA LYS A 107 4.96 12.40 -21.12
C LYS A 107 5.97 12.05 -20.02
N ILE A 108 5.68 12.45 -18.78
CA ILE A 108 6.57 12.25 -17.63
C ILE A 108 6.00 11.28 -16.59
N ALA A 109 4.69 11.03 -16.60
CA ALA A 109 4.08 10.07 -15.70
C ALA A 109 2.75 9.50 -16.21
N GLU A 110 2.38 8.36 -15.66
CA GLU A 110 1.09 7.69 -15.80
C GLU A 110 0.42 7.61 -14.43
N VAL A 111 -0.84 8.03 -14.35
CA VAL A 111 -1.64 8.01 -13.11
C VAL A 111 -2.78 7.02 -13.25
N ASN A 112 -2.86 6.07 -12.32
CA ASN A 112 -4.00 5.16 -12.21
C ASN A 112 -4.92 5.56 -11.05
N VAL A 113 -6.21 5.37 -11.26
CA VAL A 113 -7.27 5.65 -10.29
C VAL A 113 -7.54 4.42 -9.40
N ALA A 114 -7.80 4.64 -8.11
CA ALA A 114 -8.14 3.60 -7.16
C ALA A 114 -9.41 2.83 -7.55
N SER A 115 -9.35 1.51 -7.37
CA SER A 115 -10.45 0.61 -7.73
C SER A 115 -11.74 1.01 -7.01
N LYS A 116 -12.89 0.89 -7.69
CA LYS A 116 -14.22 1.19 -7.12
C LYS A 116 -14.42 2.65 -6.70
N THR A 117 -13.55 3.57 -7.10
CA THR A 117 -13.68 5.01 -6.82
C THR A 117 -13.68 5.85 -8.09
N THR A 118 -14.16 7.08 -7.98
CA THR A 118 -14.05 8.08 -9.05
C THR A 118 -12.88 9.02 -8.75
N GLN A 119 -11.86 8.95 -9.60
CA GLN A 119 -10.73 9.88 -9.64
C GLN A 119 -9.81 9.95 -8.41
N LEU A 120 -9.89 9.03 -7.44
CA LEU A 120 -8.87 8.98 -6.38
C LEU A 120 -7.57 8.41 -6.94
N VAL A 121 -6.43 9.03 -6.62
CA VAL A 121 -5.13 8.49 -7.05
C VAL A 121 -4.84 7.16 -6.35
N ASN A 122 -4.33 6.19 -7.11
CA ASN A 122 -3.83 4.92 -6.56
C ASN A 122 -2.34 4.77 -6.86
N THR A 123 -1.92 4.94 -8.11
CA THR A 123 -0.50 4.93 -8.45
C THR A 123 -0.12 6.07 -9.38
N ILE A 124 1.12 6.53 -9.24
CA ILE A 124 1.79 7.42 -10.21
C ILE A 124 3.09 6.72 -10.64
N THR A 125 3.18 6.31 -11.89
CA THR A 125 4.41 5.76 -12.48
C THR A 125 5.15 6.87 -13.18
N TRP A 126 6.33 7.24 -12.68
CA TRP A 126 7.20 8.26 -13.26
C TRP A 126 8.10 7.63 -14.32
N LEU A 127 8.25 8.32 -15.45
CA LEU A 127 8.99 7.82 -16.61
C LEU A 127 10.36 8.48 -16.72
N ASN A 128 11.36 7.71 -17.14
CA ASN A 128 12.67 8.22 -17.52
C ASN A 128 12.61 8.92 -18.90
N ALA A 129 13.73 9.48 -19.35
CA ALA A 129 13.81 10.17 -20.64
C ALA A 129 13.53 9.27 -21.87
N MET A 130 13.64 7.94 -21.71
CA MET A 130 13.35 6.94 -22.74
C MET A 130 11.88 6.48 -22.70
N GLY A 131 11.08 6.97 -21.75
CA GLY A 131 9.67 6.60 -21.57
C GLY A 131 9.45 5.32 -20.76
N GLU A 132 10.49 4.80 -20.09
CA GLU A 132 10.39 3.60 -19.26
C GLU A 132 10.15 3.97 -17.78
N PRO A 133 9.51 3.10 -16.98
CA PRO A 133 9.31 3.36 -15.55
C PRO A 133 10.63 3.57 -14.80
N ALA A 134 10.76 4.72 -14.13
CA ALA A 134 11.85 5.02 -13.20
C ALA A 134 11.45 4.74 -11.75
N SER A 135 10.22 5.12 -11.40
CA SER A 135 9.63 4.82 -10.09
C SER A 135 8.11 4.73 -10.18
N ARG A 136 7.50 4.13 -9.16
CA ARG A 136 6.05 4.08 -8.99
C ARG A 136 5.69 4.41 -7.56
N ASP A 137 4.98 5.52 -7.38
CA ASP A 137 4.40 5.90 -6.11
C ASP A 137 3.05 5.18 -5.93
N PHE A 138 2.83 4.60 -4.76
CA PHE A 138 1.55 4.03 -4.33
C PHE A 138 0.93 4.96 -3.30
N TYR A 139 -0.30 5.39 -3.60
CA TYR A 139 -1.11 6.23 -2.74
C TYR A 139 -2.12 5.37 -2.01
N ASP A 140 -2.16 5.55 -0.69
CA ASP A 140 -3.20 4.98 0.15
C ASP A 140 -4.54 5.63 -0.16
N SER A 141 -5.61 4.84 -0.15
CA SER A 141 -6.99 5.30 -0.33
C SER A 141 -7.44 6.33 0.73
N ARG A 142 -6.72 6.44 1.85
CA ARG A 142 -6.86 7.50 2.86
C ARG A 142 -6.19 8.83 2.47
N GLY A 143 -5.40 8.89 1.39
CA GLY A 143 -4.97 10.17 0.79
C GLY A 143 -3.51 10.56 0.88
N PHE A 144 -2.60 9.62 1.10
CA PHE A 144 -1.18 9.92 1.26
C PHE A 144 -0.32 8.93 0.49
N LYS A 145 0.92 9.32 0.17
CA LYS A 145 1.88 8.41 -0.47
C LYS A 145 2.34 7.39 0.56
N SER A 146 1.99 6.11 0.36
CA SER A 146 2.31 5.02 1.28
C SER A 146 3.65 4.36 0.93
N SER A 147 3.99 4.25 -0.36
CA SER A 147 5.29 3.71 -0.75
C SER A 147 5.74 4.19 -2.13
N THR A 148 7.02 3.99 -2.43
CA THR A 148 7.61 4.18 -3.76
C THR A 148 8.40 2.93 -4.13
N GLN A 149 8.09 2.35 -5.28
CA GLN A 149 8.92 1.35 -5.94
C GLN A 149 9.91 2.04 -6.86
N TYR A 150 11.16 1.60 -6.86
CA TYR A 150 12.21 2.06 -7.76
C TYR A 150 12.59 0.96 -8.73
N PHE A 151 12.70 1.32 -10.00
CA PHE A 151 13.04 0.39 -11.07
C PHE A 151 14.51 0.53 -11.48
N HIS A 152 15.13 -0.58 -11.84
CA HIS A 152 16.40 -0.61 -12.53
C HIS A 152 16.26 -0.07 -13.95
N LEU A 153 17.38 0.27 -14.60
CA LEU A 153 17.38 0.81 -15.96
C LEU A 153 16.79 -0.14 -17.01
N ASN A 154 16.72 -1.44 -16.71
CA ASN A 154 16.08 -2.46 -17.56
C ASN A 154 14.57 -2.62 -17.27
N GLY A 155 13.98 -1.77 -16.42
CA GLY A 155 12.56 -1.80 -16.05
C GLY A 155 12.19 -2.78 -14.93
N ASN A 156 13.16 -3.55 -14.43
CA ASN A 156 12.95 -4.50 -13.33
C ASN A 156 12.76 -3.77 -11.98
N LEU A 157 11.98 -4.36 -11.06
CA LEU A 157 11.81 -3.81 -9.72
C LEU A 157 13.10 -3.98 -8.91
N GLY A 158 13.67 -2.87 -8.42
CA GLY A 158 14.90 -2.91 -7.61
C GLY A 158 14.65 -2.88 -6.10
N HIS A 159 13.83 -1.96 -5.60
CA HIS A 159 13.42 -1.97 -4.19
C HIS A 159 12.14 -1.15 -4.00
N GLN A 160 11.49 -1.33 -2.85
CA GLN A 160 10.34 -0.54 -2.45
C GLN A 160 10.59 0.07 -1.08
N VAL A 161 10.33 1.36 -0.95
CA VAL A 161 10.40 2.09 0.32
C VAL A 161 8.99 2.46 0.75
N MET A 162 8.63 2.16 1.99
CA MET A 162 7.33 2.46 2.58
C MET A 162 7.48 3.56 3.63
N PHE A 163 6.52 4.49 3.65
CA PHE A 163 6.62 5.73 4.42
C PHE A 163 5.52 5.85 5.46
N ASN A 164 5.79 6.56 6.55
CA ASN A 164 4.73 7.07 7.42
C ASN A 164 4.05 8.32 6.80
N LEU A 165 3.06 8.89 7.49
CA LEU A 165 2.34 10.09 7.03
C LEU A 165 3.21 11.33 6.84
N THR A 166 4.37 11.39 7.51
CA THR A 166 5.32 12.50 7.37
C THR A 166 6.29 12.31 6.20
N GLY A 167 6.20 11.18 5.49
CA GLY A 167 7.10 10.82 4.40
C GLY A 167 8.42 10.20 4.87
N GLN A 168 8.56 9.87 6.16
CA GLN A 168 9.76 9.20 6.67
C GLN A 168 9.72 7.72 6.29
N PRO A 169 10.81 7.15 5.75
CA PRO A 169 10.94 5.72 5.52
C PRO A 169 10.76 4.94 6.82
N LYS A 170 9.96 3.87 6.78
CA LYS A 170 9.71 2.96 7.90
C LYS A 170 9.92 1.50 7.55
N MET A 171 9.82 1.15 6.28
CA MET A 171 10.15 -0.19 5.81
C MET A 171 10.76 -0.15 4.42
N GLU A 172 11.64 -1.10 4.13
CA GLU A 172 12.17 -1.38 2.80
C GLU A 172 11.90 -2.84 2.42
N ILE A 173 11.48 -3.07 1.19
CA ILE A 173 11.45 -4.39 0.55
C ILE A 173 12.61 -4.42 -0.43
N ILE A 174 13.54 -5.34 -0.19
CA ILE A 174 14.79 -5.48 -0.92
C ILE A 174 14.59 -6.52 -2.01
N THR A 175 14.85 -6.13 -3.26
CA THR A 175 14.84 -7.03 -4.40
C THR A 175 16.26 -7.18 -4.94
N MET A 176 16.65 -8.39 -5.30
CA MET A 176 17.93 -8.68 -5.94
C MET A 176 17.73 -9.63 -7.11
N ALA A 177 18.57 -9.46 -8.14
CA ALA A 177 18.66 -10.40 -9.23
C ALA A 177 19.38 -11.69 -8.76
N ILE A 178 18.64 -12.78 -8.68
CA ILE A 178 19.15 -14.13 -8.42
C ILE A 178 18.85 -14.96 -9.66
N GLU A 179 19.89 -15.52 -10.30
CA GLU A 179 19.74 -16.31 -11.53
C GLU A 179 18.97 -15.55 -12.64
N GLU A 180 19.30 -14.27 -12.84
CA GLU A 180 18.66 -13.36 -13.80
C GLU A 180 17.18 -13.05 -13.52
N GLN A 181 16.66 -13.44 -12.37
CA GLN A 181 15.30 -13.14 -11.92
C GLN A 181 15.31 -12.23 -10.69
N GLU A 182 14.51 -11.17 -10.74
CA GLU A 182 14.30 -10.33 -9.57
C GLU A 182 13.51 -11.08 -8.50
N GLN A 183 14.09 -11.20 -7.32
CA GLN A 183 13.47 -11.87 -6.19
C GLN A 183 13.53 -10.96 -4.96
N VAL A 184 12.43 -10.91 -4.21
CA VAL A 184 12.45 -10.27 -2.89
C VAL A 184 13.35 -11.11 -1.99
N THR A 185 14.39 -10.47 -1.46
CA THR A 185 15.44 -11.11 -0.65
C THR A 185 15.48 -10.61 0.79
N GLY A 186 14.68 -9.58 1.10
CA GLY A 186 14.58 -9.12 2.48
C GLY A 186 13.51 -8.08 2.71
N TYR A 187 13.10 -7.99 3.97
CA TYR A 187 12.23 -6.96 4.49
C TYR A 187 12.97 -6.28 5.63
N LYS A 188 13.12 -4.96 5.56
CA LYS A 188 13.83 -4.19 6.58
C LYS A 188 12.87 -3.24 7.26
N LEU A 189 12.73 -3.32 8.58
CA LEU A 189 12.12 -2.26 9.39
C LEU A 189 13.18 -1.22 9.73
N LEU A 190 12.82 0.04 9.60
CA LEU A 190 13.68 1.18 9.86
C LEU A 190 13.21 1.92 11.11
N ASP A 191 14.12 2.11 12.07
CA ASP A 191 13.83 2.86 13.31
C ASP A 191 12.52 2.38 13.98
N TYR A 192 12.40 1.06 14.14
CA TYR A 192 11.29 0.44 14.86
C TYR A 192 11.70 0.30 16.33
N GLN A 193 11.07 1.08 17.20
CA GLN A 193 11.42 1.16 18.63
C GLN A 193 12.90 1.49 18.89
N GLY A 194 13.55 2.20 17.97
CA GLY A 194 14.95 2.62 18.06
C GLY A 194 15.96 1.71 17.36
N ASP A 195 15.52 0.58 16.80
CA ASP A 195 16.39 -0.38 16.12
C ASP A 195 15.92 -0.68 14.68
N ASP A 196 16.87 -1.09 13.84
CA ASP A 196 16.61 -1.63 12.52
C ASP A 196 16.50 -3.16 12.60
N TYR A 197 15.48 -3.74 11.97
CA TYR A 197 15.29 -5.19 11.90
C TYR A 197 15.32 -5.65 10.45
N LEU A 198 15.99 -6.78 10.18
CA LEU A 198 16.03 -7.40 8.86
C LEU A 198 15.45 -8.81 8.94
N PHE A 199 14.53 -9.11 8.02
CA PHE A 199 13.87 -10.39 7.88
C PHE A 199 14.18 -10.96 6.49
N ALA A 200 14.40 -12.26 6.39
CA ALA A 200 14.76 -12.90 5.12
C ALA A 200 13.55 -13.05 4.18
N ASN A 201 12.33 -13.03 4.72
CA ASN A 201 11.10 -13.22 3.97
C ASN A 201 9.88 -12.61 4.71
N GLU A 202 8.75 -12.49 4.00
CA GLU A 202 7.52 -11.91 4.55
C GLU A 202 6.96 -12.74 5.72
N ALA A 203 7.19 -14.06 5.75
CA ALA A 203 6.67 -14.92 6.80
C ALA A 203 7.34 -14.66 8.15
N GLU A 204 8.64 -14.38 8.16
CA GLU A 204 9.37 -13.95 9.35
C GLU A 204 8.89 -12.58 9.85
N LEU A 205 8.73 -11.61 8.95
CA LEU A 205 8.17 -10.30 9.28
C LEU A 205 6.75 -10.43 9.86
N TRP A 206 5.94 -11.32 9.28
CA TRP A 206 4.58 -11.60 9.76
C TRP A 206 4.56 -12.25 11.14
N GLN A 207 5.45 -13.20 11.41
CA GLN A 207 5.60 -13.77 12.76
C GLN A 207 6.04 -12.72 13.78
N PHE A 208 6.97 -11.84 13.39
CA PHE A 208 7.39 -10.72 14.23
C PHE A 208 6.21 -9.80 14.56
N PHE A 209 5.43 -9.41 13.55
CA PHE A 209 4.19 -8.63 13.74
C PHE A 209 3.21 -9.32 14.70
N GLN A 210 2.97 -10.62 14.56
CA GLN A 210 2.08 -11.37 15.46
C GLN A 210 2.58 -11.36 16.91
N ALA A 211 3.90 -11.45 17.12
CA ALA A 211 4.49 -11.34 18.45
C ALA A 211 4.32 -9.92 19.03
N GLU A 212 4.52 -8.89 18.22
CA GLU A 212 4.28 -7.49 18.62
C GLU A 212 2.82 -7.24 19.02
N LEU A 213 1.87 -7.83 18.29
CA LEU A 213 0.44 -7.73 18.64
C LEU A 213 0.12 -8.40 19.99
N ALA A 214 0.78 -9.50 20.33
CA ALA A 214 0.58 -10.23 21.58
C ALA A 214 1.26 -9.55 22.78
N ASN A 215 2.40 -8.88 22.54
CA ASN A 215 3.17 -8.18 23.58
C ASN A 215 2.56 -6.82 23.97
N ASN A 216 1.78 -6.20 23.07
CA ASN A 216 1.12 -4.91 23.30
C ASN A 216 -0.29 -5.04 23.92
N GLU A 217 -0.66 -6.22 24.44
CA GLU A 217 -1.88 -6.45 25.25
C GLU A 217 -1.65 -6.29 26.76
#